data_AF-A3ZRX4-F1
#
_entry.id   AF-A3ZRX4-F1
#
_cell.length_a   1.000
_cell.length_b   1.000
_cell.length_c   1.000
_cell.angle_alpha   90.00
_cell.angle_beta   90.00
_cell.angle_gamma   90.00
#
_symmetry.space_group_name_H-M   'P 1'
#
loop_
_entity.id
_entity.type
_entity.pdbx_description
1 polymer ?
#
loop_
_entity_poly.entity_id
_entity_poly.type
_entity_poly.pdbx_seq_one_letter_code
_entity_poly.pdbx_strand_id
1 'polypeptide(L)'
;MKSNKQKREQLKAKRARKARRARYAALLQDDATPSFASTAIARFDPSRVRCDPAQLRPFSTYGAPPAFIAEGYQDHPICCIECGAEEIWTASQQKWWYEVMKGSIYSRAVRCRACRRRRRAIRSAANERRLAGMEKKRQAKRLAPSSQRRKL
;
A
#
# COMPACT_ATOMS: atom_id res chain seq x y z
N MET A 1 -15.67 26.04 18.75
CA MET A 1 -14.65 25.21 19.44
C MET A 1 -15.21 23.80 19.65
N LYS A 2 -14.38 22.74 19.60
CA LYS A 2 -14.86 21.36 19.84
C LYS A 2 -15.12 21.14 21.32
N SER A 3 -16.27 20.57 21.66
CA SER A 3 -16.64 20.21 23.03
C SER A 3 -15.67 19.19 23.63
N ASN A 4 -15.49 19.21 24.95
CA ASN A 4 -14.64 18.22 25.66
C ASN A 4 -15.10 16.77 25.40
N LYS A 5 -16.41 16.54 25.23
CA LYS A 5 -16.95 15.23 24.82
C LYS A 5 -16.41 14.80 23.45
N GLN A 6 -16.48 15.70 22.47
CA GLN A 6 -15.97 15.45 21.10
C GLN A 6 -14.44 15.20 21.10
N LYS A 7 -13.67 15.90 21.94
CA LYS A 7 -12.23 15.68 22.08
C LYS A 7 -11.91 14.31 22.69
N ARG A 8 -12.63 13.89 23.73
CA ARG A 8 -12.48 12.56 24.37
C ARG A 8 -12.78 11.42 23.39
N GLU A 9 -13.86 11.55 22.61
CA GLU A 9 -14.21 10.57 21.57
C GLU A 9 -13.13 10.46 20.49
N GLN A 10 -12.59 11.60 20.02
CA GLN A 10 -11.48 11.61 19.06
C GLN A 10 -10.23 10.92 19.60
N LEU A 11 -9.90 11.14 20.88
CA LEU A 11 -8.77 10.48 21.53
C LEU A 11 -8.98 8.97 21.64
N LYS A 12 -10.19 8.53 22.04
CA LYS A 12 -10.57 7.11 22.09
C LYS A 12 -10.46 6.45 20.71
N ALA A 13 -10.98 7.09 19.67
CA ALA A 13 -10.88 6.62 18.29
C ALA A 13 -9.41 6.53 17.80
N LYS A 14 -8.57 7.51 18.15
CA LYS A 14 -7.14 7.51 17.81
C LYS A 14 -6.41 6.36 18.50
N ARG A 15 -6.69 6.09 19.78
CA ARG A 15 -6.13 4.98 20.55
C ARG A 15 -6.55 3.63 19.97
N ALA A 16 -7.84 3.45 19.68
CA ALA A 16 -8.36 2.24 19.03
C ALA A 16 -7.69 1.98 17.68
N ARG A 17 -7.50 3.02 16.86
CA ARG A 17 -6.77 2.91 15.58
C ARG A 17 -5.30 2.50 15.76
N LYS A 18 -4.61 3.02 16.79
CA LYS A 18 -3.23 2.64 17.10
C LYS A 18 -3.15 1.17 17.54
N ALA A 19 -4.04 0.74 18.42
CA ALA A 19 -4.11 -0.66 18.88
C ALA A 19 -4.36 -1.62 17.71
N ARG A 20 -5.29 -1.30 16.80
CA ARG A 20 -5.54 -2.12 15.59
C ARG A 20 -4.32 -2.25 14.69
N ARG A 21 -3.55 -1.17 14.50
CA ARG A 21 -2.30 -1.21 13.73
C ARG A 21 -1.24 -2.10 14.37
N ALA A 22 -1.11 -2.05 15.70
CA ALA A 22 -0.16 -2.89 16.43
C ALA A 22 -0.54 -4.37 16.32
N ARG A 23 -1.81 -4.73 16.54
CA ARG A 23 -2.32 -6.10 16.38
C ARG A 23 -2.05 -6.65 14.97
N TYR A 24 -2.31 -5.84 13.94
CA TYR A 24 -2.07 -6.26 12.56
C TYR A 24 -0.58 -6.40 12.23
N ALA A 25 0.30 -5.57 12.81
CA ALA A 25 1.74 -5.72 12.65
C ALA A 25 2.26 -7.02 13.28
N ALA A 26 1.71 -7.44 14.42
CA ALA A 26 2.06 -8.71 15.05
C ALA A 26 1.67 -9.91 14.17
N LEU A 27 0.44 -9.94 13.63
CA LEU A 27 -0.02 -11.01 12.73
C LEU A 27 0.84 -11.16 11.46
N LEU A 28 1.51 -10.09 11.02
CA LEU A 28 2.40 -10.11 9.86
C LEU A 28 3.81 -10.65 10.16
N GLN A 29 4.22 -10.67 11.44
CA GLN A 29 5.54 -11.19 11.83
C GLN A 29 5.54 -12.71 11.92
N ASP A 30 4.42 -13.33 12.27
CA ASP A 30 4.30 -14.79 12.39
C ASP A 30 4.40 -15.53 11.05
N ASP A 31 4.02 -14.89 9.93
CA ASP A 31 4.16 -15.43 8.58
C ASP A 31 5.61 -15.34 8.03
N ALA A 32 6.53 -14.68 8.76
CA ALA A 32 7.86 -14.30 8.27
C ALA A 32 9.02 -15.12 8.84
N THR A 33 8.76 -16.17 9.61
CA THR A 33 9.78 -17.13 10.03
C THR A 33 9.79 -18.31 9.04
N PRO A 34 10.65 -18.28 8.01
CA PRO A 34 10.91 -19.50 7.26
C PRO A 34 11.59 -20.46 8.23
N SER A 35 10.87 -21.52 8.61
CA SER A 35 11.51 -22.69 9.18
C SER A 35 12.54 -23.15 8.16
N PHE A 36 13.82 -23.00 8.50
CA PHE A 36 14.97 -23.45 7.69
C PHE A 36 14.98 -24.97 7.44
N ALA A 37 13.95 -25.70 7.88
CA ALA A 37 13.87 -27.15 7.89
C ALA A 37 13.26 -27.78 6.62
N SER A 38 13.18 -27.09 5.48
CA SER A 38 12.69 -27.76 4.26
C SER A 38 13.57 -27.52 3.05
N THR A 39 14.65 -28.29 3.01
CA THR A 39 15.29 -28.80 1.78
C THR A 39 14.38 -29.79 1.04
N ALA A 40 13.06 -29.58 1.07
CA ALA A 40 12.15 -30.29 0.20
C ALA A 40 11.96 -29.40 -1.02
N ILE A 41 12.18 -29.95 -2.22
CA ILE A 41 11.67 -29.38 -3.46
C ILE A 41 10.19 -29.11 -3.21
N ALA A 42 9.83 -27.85 -2.97
CA ALA A 42 8.46 -27.46 -2.67
C ALA A 42 7.63 -27.83 -3.89
N ARG A 43 6.97 -28.99 -3.83
CA ARG A 43 6.08 -29.44 -4.88
C ARG A 43 4.96 -28.42 -4.91
N PHE A 44 4.87 -27.71 -6.03
CA PHE A 44 3.79 -26.77 -6.29
C PHE A 44 2.45 -27.48 -6.03
N ASP A 45 1.66 -26.91 -5.12
CA ASP A 45 0.29 -27.36 -4.88
C ASP A 45 -0.58 -26.87 -6.05
N PRO A 46 -1.20 -27.77 -6.84
CA PRO A 46 -2.03 -27.39 -7.98
C PRO A 46 -3.22 -26.48 -7.64
N SER A 47 -3.63 -26.44 -6.36
CA SER A 47 -4.69 -25.55 -5.89
C SER A 47 -4.25 -24.08 -5.79
N ARG A 48 -2.94 -23.81 -5.82
CA ARG A 48 -2.37 -22.46 -5.73
C ARG A 48 -2.23 -21.82 -7.10
N VAL A 49 -2.26 -20.49 -7.14
CA VAL A 49 -2.04 -19.77 -8.40
C VAL A 49 -0.55 -19.61 -8.63
N ARG A 50 -0.04 -20.16 -9.74
CA ARG A 50 1.38 -20.07 -10.09
C ARG A 50 1.84 -18.61 -10.27
N CYS A 51 2.96 -18.30 -9.61
CA CYS A 51 3.72 -17.07 -9.79
C CYS A 51 4.59 -17.18 -11.04
N ASP A 52 4.61 -16.13 -11.86
CA ASP A 52 5.58 -15.98 -12.95
C ASP A 52 6.70 -15.02 -12.53
N PRO A 53 7.90 -15.52 -12.17
CA PRO A 53 9.01 -14.69 -11.72
C PRO A 53 9.46 -13.67 -12.77
N ALA A 54 9.32 -13.98 -14.07
CA ALA A 54 9.71 -13.08 -15.14
C ALA A 54 8.80 -11.84 -15.22
N GLN A 55 7.58 -11.94 -14.69
CA GLN A 55 6.65 -10.82 -14.59
C GLN A 55 6.81 -10.01 -13.30
N LEU A 56 7.69 -10.40 -12.38
CA LEU A 56 7.92 -9.59 -11.19
C LEU A 56 8.72 -8.33 -11.53
N ARG A 57 8.48 -7.26 -10.77
CA ARG A 57 9.37 -6.09 -10.79
C ARG A 57 10.77 -6.56 -10.39
N PRO A 58 11.85 -6.15 -11.06
CA PRO A 58 13.20 -6.45 -10.60
C PRO A 58 13.40 -6.08 -9.12
N PHE A 59 13.91 -7.03 -8.34
CA PHE A 59 14.17 -6.87 -6.91
C PHE A 59 15.56 -7.40 -6.58
N SER A 60 16.28 -6.70 -5.71
CA SER A 60 17.48 -7.26 -5.09
C SER A 60 17.06 -8.01 -3.82
N THR A 61 17.52 -9.24 -3.69
CA THR A 61 17.25 -10.06 -2.51
C THR A 61 18.47 -10.02 -1.60
N TYR A 62 18.38 -9.24 -0.52
CA TYR A 62 19.27 -9.41 0.63
C TYR A 62 18.57 -10.37 1.60
N GLY A 63 18.51 -11.66 1.24
CA GLY A 63 17.86 -12.71 2.03
C GLY A 63 16.95 -13.64 1.21
N ALA A 64 16.19 -14.48 1.91
CA ALA A 64 15.26 -15.42 1.28
C ALA A 64 14.10 -14.67 0.60
N PRO A 65 13.76 -15.00 -0.67
CA PRO A 65 12.61 -14.43 -1.34
C PRO A 65 11.30 -14.87 -0.64
N PRO A 66 10.23 -14.07 -0.74
CA PRO A 66 8.92 -14.46 -0.22
C PRO A 66 8.46 -15.83 -0.75
N ALA A 67 7.86 -16.65 0.12
CA ALA A 67 7.45 -18.03 -0.18
C ALA A 67 6.54 -18.16 -1.41
N PHE A 68 5.68 -17.16 -1.68
CA PHE A 68 4.78 -17.17 -2.83
C PHE A 68 5.50 -17.28 -4.19
N ILE A 69 6.80 -16.92 -4.25
CA ILE A 69 7.60 -17.04 -5.48
C ILE A 69 7.87 -18.51 -5.82
N ALA A 70 8.11 -19.34 -4.81
CA ALA A 70 8.34 -20.78 -4.99
C ALA A 70 7.03 -21.58 -4.93
N GLU A 71 6.14 -21.25 -3.98
CA GLU A 71 4.96 -22.04 -3.67
C GLU A 71 3.69 -21.61 -4.44
N GLY A 72 3.68 -20.40 -5.01
CA GLY A 72 2.49 -19.79 -5.62
C GLY A 72 1.66 -18.94 -4.65
N TYR A 73 0.71 -18.18 -5.21
CA TYR A 73 -0.19 -17.31 -4.44
C TYR A 73 -1.30 -18.10 -3.76
N GLN A 74 -1.65 -17.71 -2.53
CA GLN A 74 -2.72 -18.31 -1.72
C GLN A 74 -3.61 -17.22 -1.11
N ASP A 75 -4.86 -17.52 -0.82
CA ASP A 75 -5.77 -16.57 -0.18
C ASP A 75 -5.31 -16.19 1.23
N HIS A 76 -5.21 -14.89 1.51
CA HIS A 76 -4.78 -14.40 2.81
C HIS A 76 -5.86 -13.54 3.47
N PRO A 77 -6.30 -13.87 4.70
CA PRO A 77 -7.17 -12.97 5.44
C PRO A 77 -6.44 -11.67 5.77
N ILE A 78 -7.15 -10.56 5.67
CA ILE A 78 -6.67 -9.23 5.99
C ILE A 78 -7.67 -8.53 6.92
N CYS A 79 -7.17 -7.95 8.01
CA CYS A 79 -7.95 -7.02 8.81
C CYS A 79 -7.55 -5.59 8.43
N CYS A 80 -8.51 -4.79 7.97
CA CYS A 80 -8.21 -3.45 7.51
C CYS A 80 -7.71 -2.55 8.65
N ILE A 81 -6.51 -2.00 8.53
CA ILE A 81 -5.93 -1.09 9.55
C ILE A 81 -6.68 0.24 9.74
N GLU A 82 -7.64 0.56 8.86
CA GLU A 82 -8.43 1.79 8.93
C GLU A 82 -9.80 1.54 9.53
N CYS A 83 -10.66 0.76 8.86
CA CYS A 83 -12.01 0.49 9.34
C CYS A 83 -12.11 -0.74 10.27
N GLY A 84 -11.18 -1.68 10.19
CA GLY A 84 -11.23 -2.95 10.93
C GLY A 84 -11.99 -4.07 10.22
N ALA A 85 -12.54 -3.82 9.03
CA ALA A 85 -13.23 -4.86 8.26
C ALA A 85 -12.29 -5.99 7.86
N GLU A 86 -12.78 -7.21 7.94
CA GLU A 86 -12.10 -8.42 7.48
C GLU A 86 -12.43 -8.64 6.00
N GLU A 87 -11.40 -8.90 5.21
CA GLU A 87 -11.51 -9.20 3.78
C GLU A 87 -10.45 -10.27 3.44
N ILE A 88 -10.63 -10.97 2.33
CA ILE A 88 -9.64 -11.91 1.82
C ILE A 88 -8.84 -11.23 0.72
N TRP A 89 -7.52 -11.20 0.85
CA TRP A 89 -6.61 -10.88 -0.23
C TRP A 89 -6.37 -12.12 -1.06
N THR A 90 -7.21 -12.29 -2.07
CA THR A 90 -7.24 -13.51 -2.89
C THR A 90 -5.95 -13.69 -3.69
N ALA A 91 -5.62 -14.93 -4.03
CA ALA A 91 -4.49 -15.29 -4.90
C ALA A 91 -4.52 -14.53 -6.25
N SER A 92 -5.71 -14.39 -6.84
CA SER A 92 -5.89 -13.63 -8.09
C SER A 92 -5.53 -12.14 -7.94
N GLN A 93 -5.89 -11.53 -6.81
CA GLN A 93 -5.53 -10.14 -6.52
C GLN A 93 -4.03 -9.96 -6.26
N GLN A 94 -3.37 -10.97 -5.68
CA GLN A 94 -1.92 -10.97 -5.50
C GLN A 94 -1.21 -11.04 -6.84
N LYS A 95 -1.58 -12.00 -7.69
CA LYS A 95 -1.05 -12.14 -9.04
C LYS A 95 -1.14 -10.83 -9.83
N TRP A 96 -2.32 -10.23 -9.88
CA TRP A 96 -2.50 -8.94 -10.54
C TRP A 96 -1.63 -7.82 -9.92
N TRP A 97 -1.49 -7.80 -8.59
CA TRP A 97 -0.70 -6.76 -7.91
C TRP A 97 0.80 -6.87 -8.20
N TYR A 98 1.36 -8.07 -8.12
CA TYR A 98 2.80 -8.27 -8.29
C TYR A 98 3.22 -8.30 -9.76
N GLU A 99 2.45 -8.98 -10.61
CA GLU A 99 2.84 -9.22 -12.01
C GLU A 99 2.36 -8.13 -12.96
N VAL A 100 1.15 -7.58 -12.76
CA VAL A 100 0.60 -6.54 -13.65
C VAL A 100 0.93 -5.15 -13.14
N MET A 101 0.64 -4.87 -11.87
CA MET A 101 0.92 -3.57 -11.28
C MET A 101 2.38 -3.36 -10.86
N LYS A 102 3.22 -4.40 -10.98
CA LYS A 102 4.65 -4.39 -10.60
C LYS A 102 4.85 -3.89 -9.16
N GLY A 103 3.94 -4.29 -8.26
CA GLY A 103 4.04 -4.02 -6.84
C GLY A 103 5.31 -4.60 -6.24
N SER A 104 5.83 -3.99 -5.17
CA SER A 104 6.98 -4.54 -4.46
C SER A 104 6.63 -5.93 -3.92
N ILE A 105 7.48 -6.93 -4.13
CA ILE A 105 7.32 -8.29 -3.63
C ILE A 105 7.20 -8.35 -2.09
N TYR A 106 7.73 -7.34 -1.40
CA TYR A 106 7.65 -7.20 0.06
C TYR A 106 6.38 -6.47 0.54
N SER A 107 5.48 -6.08 -0.38
CA SER A 107 4.23 -5.40 -0.04
C SER A 107 3.07 -6.39 0.07
N ARG A 108 2.19 -6.19 1.07
CA ARG A 108 0.96 -6.97 1.29
C ARG A 108 -0.26 -6.06 1.41
N ALA A 109 -1.46 -6.59 1.12
CA ALA A 109 -2.69 -5.84 1.31
C ALA A 109 -3.02 -5.65 2.80
N VAL A 110 -2.97 -4.40 3.28
CA VAL A 110 -3.25 -4.05 4.69
C VAL A 110 -4.57 -3.29 4.91
N ARG A 111 -5.31 -3.04 3.82
CA ARG A 111 -6.57 -2.28 3.85
C ARG A 111 -7.59 -2.95 2.95
N CYS A 112 -8.87 -2.86 3.32
CA CYS A 112 -9.95 -3.34 2.50
C CYS A 112 -10.12 -2.53 1.19
N ARG A 113 -10.83 -3.09 0.21
CA ARG A 113 -11.09 -2.45 -1.09
C ARG A 113 -11.72 -1.06 -0.96
N ALA A 114 -12.70 -0.91 -0.05
CA ALA A 114 -13.36 0.37 0.21
C ALA A 114 -12.38 1.44 0.71
N CYS A 115 -11.54 1.11 1.69
CA CYS A 115 -10.51 2.02 2.20
C CYS A 115 -9.43 2.33 1.15
N ARG A 116 -9.03 1.36 0.31
CA ARG A 116 -8.12 1.61 -0.81
C ARG A 116 -8.70 2.62 -1.80
N ARG A 117 -9.98 2.46 -2.19
CA ARG A 117 -10.69 3.40 -3.09
C ARG A 117 -10.78 4.81 -2.50
N ARG A 118 -11.19 4.93 -1.23
CA ARG A 118 -11.26 6.22 -0.53
C ARG A 118 -9.90 6.93 -0.53
N ARG A 119 -8.81 6.21 -0.25
CA ARG A 119 -7.46 6.79 -0.28
C ARG A 119 -7.00 7.20 -1.68
N ARG A 120 -7.36 6.44 -2.71
CA ARG A 120 -7.09 6.84 -4.11
C ARG A 120 -7.80 8.14 -4.45
N ALA A 121 -9.08 8.28 -4.10
CA ALA A 121 -9.83 9.51 -4.31
C ALA A 121 -9.19 10.72 -3.59
N ILE A 122 -8.82 10.56 -2.31
CA ILE A 122 -8.15 11.62 -1.54
C ILE A 122 -6.81 12.02 -2.19
N ARG A 123 -6.02 11.05 -2.66
CA ARG A 123 -4.76 11.33 -3.36
C ARG A 123 -4.98 12.03 -4.70
N SER A 124 -5.99 11.63 -5.47
CA SER A 124 -6.36 12.28 -6.73
C SER A 124 -6.68 13.76 -6.51
N ALA A 125 -7.61 14.05 -5.59
CA ALA A 125 -8.02 15.41 -5.27
C ALA A 125 -6.86 16.27 -4.72
N ALA A 126 -5.91 15.66 -3.99
CA ALA A 126 -4.71 16.36 -3.56
C ALA A 126 -3.75 16.66 -4.73
N ASN A 127 -3.58 15.72 -5.66
CA ASN A 127 -2.75 15.90 -6.83
C ASN A 127 -3.32 16.95 -7.79
N GLU A 128 -4.63 16.93 -8.03
CA GLU A 128 -5.34 17.93 -8.84
C GLU A 128 -5.12 19.35 -8.31
N ARG A 129 -5.31 19.57 -7.00
CA ARG A 129 -5.04 20.86 -6.37
C ARG A 129 -3.57 21.28 -6.51
N ARG A 130 -2.64 20.35 -6.35
CA ARG A 130 -1.20 20.60 -6.53
C ARG A 130 -0.89 21.03 -7.97
N LEU A 131 -1.43 20.32 -8.96
CA LEU A 131 -1.24 20.62 -10.38
C LEU A 131 -1.85 21.97 -10.76
N ALA A 132 -3.07 22.26 -10.32
CA ALA A 132 -3.71 23.55 -10.54
C ALA A 132 -2.89 24.71 -9.94
N GLY A 133 -2.32 24.52 -8.74
CA GLY A 133 -1.42 25.50 -8.12
C GLY A 133 -0.13 25.70 -8.91
N MET A 134 0.47 24.62 -9.43
CA MET A 134 1.65 24.70 -10.29
C MET A 134 1.36 25.45 -11.59
N GLU A 135 0.20 25.21 -12.20
CA GLU A 135 -0.20 25.86 -13.44
C GLU A 135 -0.46 27.35 -13.23
N LYS A 136 -1.16 27.75 -12.16
CA LYS A 136 -1.32 29.17 -11.78
C LYS A 136 0.02 29.88 -11.62
N LYS A 137 1.00 29.23 -10.97
CA LYS A 137 2.35 29.78 -10.80
C LYS A 137 3.09 29.91 -12.14
N ARG A 138 2.96 28.94 -13.04
CA ARG A 138 3.55 29.00 -14.39
C ARG A 138 2.94 30.14 -15.20
N GLN A 139 1.62 30.31 -15.15
CA GLN A 139 0.92 31.41 -15.82
C GLN A 139 1.34 32.77 -15.26
N ALA A 140 1.40 32.93 -13.93
CA ALA A 140 1.86 34.16 -13.30
C ALA A 140 3.30 34.53 -13.70
N LYS A 141 4.20 33.54 -13.82
CA LYS A 141 5.57 33.78 -14.33
C LYS A 141 5.60 34.18 -15.80
N ARG A 142 4.73 33.62 -16.63
CA ARG A 142 4.63 33.99 -18.07
C ARG A 142 4.08 35.40 -18.26
N LEU A 143 3.12 35.79 -17.41
CA LEU A 143 2.47 37.10 -17.45
C LEU A 143 3.24 38.19 -16.71
N ALA A 144 4.30 37.83 -15.97
CA ALA A 144 5.14 38.81 -15.28
C ALA A 144 5.90 39.64 -16.34
N PRO A 145 5.76 40.98 -16.34
CA PRO A 145 6.50 41.82 -17.27
C PRO A 145 8.00 41.72 -17.01
N SER A 146 8.82 41.69 -18.08
CA SER A 146 10.27 41.65 -17.96
C SER A 146 10.76 42.92 -17.26
N SER A 147 11.18 42.81 -16.00
CA SER A 147 11.68 43.95 -15.20
C SER A 147 13.07 44.47 -15.64
N GLN A 148 13.51 44.17 -16.87
CA GLN A 148 14.75 44.66 -17.44
C GLN A 148 14.48 45.48 -18.70
N ARG A 149 14.16 46.76 -18.53
CA ARG A 149 14.40 47.88 -19.47
C ARG A 149 13.89 49.19 -18.84
N ARG A 150 14.48 49.60 -17.72
CA ARG A 150 14.46 51.00 -17.25
C ARG A 150 15.81 51.34 -16.64
N LYS A 151 16.80 51.53 -17.51
CA LYS A 151 17.91 52.44 -17.27
C LYS A 151 17.93 53.36 -18.48
N LEU A 152 17.29 54.52 -18.32
CA LEU A 152 17.57 55.73 -19.07
C LEU A 152 18.42 56.59 -18.16
#